data_AF-A0A068Y1A7-F1
#
_entry.id   AF-A0A068Y1A7-F1
#
_cell.length_a   1.000
_cell.length_b   1.000
_cell.length_c   1.000
_cell.angle_alpha   90.00
_cell.angle_beta   90.00
_cell.angle_gamma   90.00
#
_symmetry.space_group_name_H-M   'P 1'
#
loop_
_entity.id
_entity.type
_entity.pdbx_description
1 polymer ?
#
loop_
_entity_poly.entity_id
_entity_poly.type
_entity_poly.pdbx_seq_one_letter_code
_entity_poly.pdbx_strand_id
1 'polypeptide(L)'
;MRPKPAVAPSPFHKPPDGDAPPLHREEHELSAKTFVWLMVENIPPTHQTQSLGFKNNDIVRWLDFDPKHLGSKPSPLPAGRFLDCETWSGQLVVVPSEYARPISSTLELAQVLQRMPRARVIKDFVGTGDDDLSVGAGEVIYLLFECDSTYFMAMNKGLTRGRVPKSVLNVLVAP
;
A
#
# COMPACT_ATOMS: atom_id res chain seq x y z
N MET A 1 -57.43 48.09 49.85
CA MET A 1 -57.31 47.82 48.41
C MET A 1 -56.37 48.84 47.77
N ARG A 2 -55.15 48.41 47.42
CA ARG A 2 -54.30 48.86 46.30
C ARG A 2 -53.36 47.67 45.99
N PRO A 3 -53.31 47.12 44.77
CA PRO A 3 -52.41 46.01 44.46
C PRO A 3 -50.97 46.49 44.19
N LYS A 4 -50.01 45.64 44.57
CA LYS A 4 -48.56 45.76 44.37
C LYS A 4 -48.18 45.53 42.89
N PRO A 5 -47.06 46.10 42.40
CA PRO A 5 -46.59 45.91 41.03
C PRO A 5 -45.91 44.55 40.82
N ALA A 6 -46.05 44.04 39.60
CA ALA A 6 -45.57 42.75 39.10
C ALA A 6 -44.05 42.74 38.89
N VAL A 7 -43.41 41.62 39.25
CA VAL A 7 -42.03 41.27 38.90
C VAL A 7 -42.07 40.29 37.74
N ALA A 8 -41.42 40.64 36.63
CA ALA A 8 -41.29 39.80 35.44
C ALA A 8 -40.29 38.64 35.65
N PRO A 9 -40.50 37.46 35.04
CA PRO A 9 -39.54 36.37 35.06
C PRO A 9 -38.42 36.58 34.02
N SER A 10 -37.17 36.45 34.46
CA SER A 10 -35.97 36.50 33.61
C SER A 10 -35.89 35.29 32.66
N PRO A 11 -35.36 35.48 31.43
CA PRO A 11 -35.33 34.46 30.39
C PRO A 11 -34.24 33.41 30.62
N PHE A 12 -34.57 32.18 30.26
CA PHE A 12 -33.69 31.01 30.13
C PHE A 12 -32.40 31.36 29.39
N HIS A 13 -31.26 31.23 30.07
CA HIS A 13 -29.96 31.14 29.42
C HIS A 13 -29.53 29.67 29.31
N LYS A 14 -29.28 29.30 28.06
CA LYS A 14 -28.82 28.04 27.48
C LYS A 14 -27.61 27.42 28.22
N PRO A 15 -27.53 26.08 28.37
CA PRO A 15 -26.31 25.43 28.87
C PRO A 15 -25.14 25.65 27.90
N PRO A 16 -23.89 25.81 28.38
CA PRO A 16 -22.73 25.99 27.53
C PRO A 16 -22.42 24.73 26.72
N ASP A 17 -21.85 24.99 25.55
CA ASP A 17 -21.70 24.11 24.41
C ASP A 17 -21.06 22.76 24.73
N GLY A 18 -21.56 21.75 24.02
CA GLY A 18 -21.07 20.38 24.08
C GLY A 18 -19.57 20.31 23.83
N ASP A 19 -18.92 19.57 24.71
CA ASP A 19 -17.57 19.05 24.55
C ASP A 19 -17.58 18.06 23.38
N ALA A 20 -17.59 18.60 22.15
CA ALA A 20 -17.30 17.83 20.96
C ALA A 20 -15.77 17.64 20.94
N PRO A 21 -15.26 16.40 21.00
CA PRO A 21 -13.83 16.20 20.83
C PRO A 21 -13.45 16.76 19.46
N PRO A 22 -12.28 17.42 19.33
CA PRO A 22 -11.83 17.85 18.02
C PRO A 22 -11.80 16.61 17.14
N LEU A 23 -12.61 16.62 16.08
CA LEU A 23 -12.35 15.84 14.88
C LEU A 23 -11.00 16.33 14.38
N HIS A 24 -9.94 15.81 14.98
CA HIS A 24 -8.66 15.66 14.34
C HIS A 24 -8.98 14.86 13.09
N ARG A 25 -9.26 15.61 12.02
CA ARG A 25 -8.64 15.41 10.72
C ARG A 25 -7.47 14.48 10.94
N GLU A 26 -7.69 13.20 10.64
CA GLU A 26 -6.68 12.34 10.05
C GLU A 26 -6.28 13.04 8.75
N GLU A 27 -5.61 14.19 8.88
CA GLU A 27 -4.76 14.73 7.86
C GLU A 27 -3.77 13.61 7.63
N HIS A 28 -3.96 12.96 6.48
CA HIS A 28 -3.02 12.09 5.83
C HIS A 28 -1.58 12.54 6.10
N GLU A 29 -1.01 12.09 7.21
CA GLU A 29 0.37 11.64 7.24
C GLU A 29 0.41 10.35 6.42
N LEU A 30 0.20 10.52 5.11
CA LEU A 30 1.06 9.88 4.15
C LEU A 30 2.45 10.50 4.36
N SER A 31 3.03 10.25 5.55
CA SER A 31 4.46 10.22 5.76
C SER A 31 5.00 9.55 4.53
N ALA A 32 5.89 10.23 3.81
CA ALA A 32 6.49 9.76 2.58
C ALA A 32 7.13 8.41 2.86
N LYS A 33 6.33 7.34 2.80
CA LYS A 33 6.71 5.99 3.19
C LYS A 33 7.71 5.60 2.15
N THR A 34 8.97 5.73 2.53
CA THR A 34 10.07 5.36 1.67
C THR A 34 10.08 3.83 1.69
N PHE A 35 9.45 3.25 0.67
CA PHE A 35 9.42 1.80 0.52
C PHE A 35 10.77 1.33 -0.01
N VAL A 36 11.40 0.40 0.69
CA VAL A 36 12.61 -0.27 0.22
C VAL A 36 12.19 -1.54 -0.50
N TRP A 37 12.41 -1.56 -1.81
CA TRP A 37 12.19 -2.74 -2.64
C TRP A 37 13.49 -3.54 -2.75
N LEU A 38 13.37 -4.84 -2.59
CA LEU A 38 14.45 -5.79 -2.76
C LEU A 38 14.17 -6.66 -3.99
N MET A 39 15.23 -6.98 -4.73
CA MET A 39 15.19 -8.04 -5.72
C MET A 39 15.78 -9.30 -5.10
N VAL A 40 15.04 -10.40 -5.18
CA VAL A 40 15.52 -11.71 -4.76
C VAL A 40 16.48 -12.24 -5.81
N GLU A 41 17.69 -12.61 -5.41
CA GLU A 41 18.72 -13.17 -6.28
C GLU A 41 19.62 -14.12 -5.49
N ASN A 42 20.55 -14.81 -6.16
CA ASN A 42 21.54 -15.67 -5.50
C ASN A 42 20.98 -16.83 -4.67
N ILE A 43 19.73 -17.27 -4.90
CA ILE A 43 19.21 -18.49 -4.26
C ILE A 43 20.02 -19.70 -4.76
N PRO A 44 20.67 -20.46 -3.86
CA PRO A 44 21.44 -21.64 -4.23
C PRO A 44 20.58 -22.66 -4.98
N PRO A 45 21.11 -23.38 -5.99
CA PRO A 45 20.36 -24.41 -6.72
C PRO A 45 19.75 -25.47 -5.79
N THR A 46 20.40 -25.77 -4.67
CA THR A 46 19.93 -26.71 -3.63
C THR A 46 18.67 -26.24 -2.91
N HIS A 47 18.43 -24.93 -2.86
CA HIS A 47 17.27 -24.33 -2.19
C HIS A 47 16.17 -23.92 -3.17
N GLN A 48 16.45 -23.85 -4.47
CA GLN A 48 15.44 -23.55 -5.49
C GLN A 48 14.33 -24.61 -5.57
N THR A 49 14.60 -25.85 -5.15
CA THR A 49 13.60 -26.93 -5.11
C THR A 49 12.73 -26.88 -3.85
N GLN A 50 13.03 -26.02 -2.89
CA GLN A 50 12.20 -25.83 -1.70
C GLN A 50 11.10 -24.81 -2.00
N SER A 51 9.92 -25.01 -1.40
CA SER A 51 8.81 -24.05 -1.48
C SER A 51 9.07 -22.84 -0.57
N LEU A 52 10.01 -21.98 -0.96
CA LEU A 52 10.40 -20.78 -0.20
C LEU A 52 9.33 -19.67 -0.23
N GLY A 53 8.34 -19.77 -1.13
CA GLY A 53 7.35 -18.71 -1.34
C GLY A 53 7.89 -17.50 -2.14
N PHE A 54 9.13 -17.59 -2.61
CA PHE A 54 9.79 -16.64 -3.51
C PHE A 54 10.82 -17.37 -4.38
N LYS A 55 11.19 -16.75 -5.51
CA LYS A 55 12.21 -17.25 -6.45
C LYS A 55 13.15 -16.13 -6.91
N ASN A 56 14.23 -16.50 -7.60
CA ASN A 56 15.13 -15.52 -8.21
C ASN A 56 14.35 -14.59 -9.17
N ASN A 57 14.66 -13.31 -9.09
CA ASN A 57 14.02 -12.18 -9.75
C ASN A 57 12.64 -11.77 -9.21
N ASP A 58 12.17 -12.38 -8.12
CA ASP A 58 10.99 -11.85 -7.43
C ASP A 58 11.32 -10.52 -6.76
N ILE A 59 10.31 -9.66 -6.71
CA ILE A 59 10.40 -8.34 -6.09
C ILE A 59 9.61 -8.38 -4.80
N VAL A 60 10.27 -8.01 -3.71
CA VAL A 60 9.69 -8.01 -2.38
C VAL A 60 9.88 -6.66 -1.71
N ARG A 61 8.93 -6.26 -0.88
CA ARG A 61 9.00 -5.07 -0.05
C ARG A 61 9.58 -5.43 1.30
N TRP A 62 10.62 -4.73 1.73
CA TRP A 62 11.22 -4.94 3.04
C TRP A 62 10.37 -4.24 4.12
N LEU A 63 9.88 -5.02 5.09
CA LEU A 63 8.96 -4.57 6.13
C LEU A 63 9.67 -4.18 7.44
N ASP A 64 10.67 -4.96 7.88
CA ASP A 64 11.45 -4.70 9.09
C ASP A 64 12.69 -3.84 8.83
N PHE A 65 12.66 -3.04 7.76
CA PHE A 65 13.72 -2.10 7.42
C PHE A 65 13.90 -1.05 8.52
N ASP A 66 15.15 -0.86 8.96
CA ASP A 66 15.48 0.21 9.89
C ASP A 66 15.94 1.47 9.13
N PRO A 67 15.20 2.60 9.24
CA PRO A 67 15.53 3.85 8.58
C PRO A 67 16.93 4.40 8.88
N LYS A 68 17.62 3.95 9.94
CA LYS A 68 19.03 4.30 10.17
C LYS A 68 19.96 3.89 9.02
N HIS A 69 19.50 3.01 8.14
CA HIS A 69 20.19 2.59 6.92
C HIS A 69 19.95 3.52 5.71
N LEU A 70 19.05 4.53 5.80
CA LEU A 70 18.84 5.62 4.82
C LEU A 70 19.96 6.68 4.82
N GLY A 71 21.13 6.37 5.37
CA GLY A 71 22.31 7.21 5.20
C GLY A 71 22.58 7.47 3.71
N SER A 72 23.32 8.54 3.40
CA SER A 72 23.58 9.07 2.05
C SER A 72 24.30 8.12 1.06
N LYS A 73 24.46 6.85 1.41
CA LYS A 73 24.91 5.75 0.55
C LYS A 73 23.98 4.55 0.78
N PRO A 74 23.56 3.82 -0.27
CA PRO A 74 22.83 2.58 -0.08
C PRO A 74 23.68 1.65 0.78
N SER A 75 23.28 1.46 2.03
CA SER A 75 24.00 0.56 2.93
C SER A 75 23.68 -0.88 2.50
N PRO A 76 24.68 -1.78 2.49
CA PRO A 76 24.44 -3.20 2.22
C PRO A 76 23.40 -3.78 3.19
N LEU A 77 22.70 -4.82 2.75
CA LEU A 77 21.82 -5.57 3.66
C LEU A 77 22.62 -6.13 4.84
N PRO A 78 22.01 -6.23 6.04
CA PRO A 78 22.67 -6.80 7.20
C PRO A 78 22.97 -8.28 6.95
N ALA A 79 24.25 -8.64 6.82
CA ALA A 79 24.68 -10.00 6.55
C ALA A 79 24.24 -10.99 7.65
N GLY A 80 23.83 -12.20 7.25
CA GLY A 80 23.38 -13.25 8.17
C GLY A 80 22.00 -13.01 8.78
N ARG A 81 21.25 -12.00 8.31
CA ARG A 81 19.92 -11.68 8.82
C ARG A 81 18.82 -12.28 7.95
N PHE A 82 17.71 -12.64 8.57
CA PHE A 82 16.45 -12.90 7.91
C PHE A 82 15.62 -11.61 7.85
N LEU A 83 15.12 -11.28 6.67
CA LEU A 83 14.39 -10.05 6.39
C LEU A 83 12.90 -10.34 6.29
N ASP A 84 12.09 -9.61 7.05
CA ASP A 84 10.64 -9.71 6.94
C ASP A 84 10.22 -8.95 5.69
N CYS A 85 9.66 -9.67 4.74
CA CYS A 85 9.35 -9.16 3.42
C CYS A 85 7.89 -9.43 3.06
N GLU A 86 7.34 -8.58 2.21
CA GLU A 86 6.06 -8.82 1.55
C GLU A 86 6.33 -9.01 0.06
N THR A 87 5.88 -10.13 -0.50
CA THR A 87 5.90 -10.35 -1.95
C THR A 87 5.02 -9.35 -2.68
N TRP A 88 5.22 -9.26 -3.99
CA TRP A 88 4.37 -8.45 -4.86
C TRP A 88 2.87 -8.69 -4.65
N SER A 89 2.48 -9.97 -4.50
CA SER A 89 1.09 -10.39 -4.31
C SER A 89 0.53 -10.12 -2.90
N GLY A 90 1.36 -9.67 -1.96
CA GLY A 90 0.95 -9.40 -0.58
C GLY A 90 1.22 -10.55 0.41
N GLN A 91 1.83 -11.66 -0.03
CA GLN A 91 2.22 -12.74 0.88
C GLN A 91 3.45 -12.33 1.70
N LEU A 92 3.38 -12.52 3.02
CA LEU A 92 4.52 -12.33 3.93
C LEU A 92 5.52 -13.49 3.78
N VAL A 93 6.79 -13.16 3.61
CA VAL A 93 7.89 -14.11 3.43
C VAL A 93 9.12 -13.65 4.19
N VAL A 94 9.94 -14.62 4.61
CA VAL A 94 11.21 -14.36 5.30
C VAL A 94 12.34 -14.63 4.32
N VAL A 95 13.09 -13.61 3.94
CA VAL A 95 14.15 -13.71 2.92
C VAL A 95 15.52 -13.58 3.61
N PRO A 96 16.42 -14.57 3.48
CA PRO A 96 17.82 -14.41 3.91
C PRO A 96 18.48 -13.23 3.20
N SER A 97 19.22 -12.41 3.94
CA SER A 97 19.87 -11.20 3.41
C SER A 97 20.79 -11.46 2.21
N GLU A 98 21.37 -12.67 2.13
CA GLU A 98 22.25 -13.10 1.05
C GLU A 98 21.48 -13.37 -0.25
N TYR A 99 20.17 -13.60 -0.14
CA TYR A 99 19.29 -13.90 -1.28
C TYR A 99 18.58 -12.67 -1.81
N ALA A 100 18.97 -11.48 -1.35
CA ALA A 100 18.33 -10.25 -1.74
C ALA A 100 19.37 -9.17 -1.98
N ARG A 101 18.98 -8.18 -2.78
CA ARG A 101 19.68 -6.90 -2.81
C ARG A 101 18.69 -5.74 -2.91
N PRO A 102 19.01 -4.56 -2.36
CA PRO A 102 18.20 -3.37 -2.56
C PRO A 102 18.18 -2.98 -4.03
N ILE A 103 17.01 -2.57 -4.52
CA ILE A 103 16.89 -1.89 -5.80
C ILE A 103 17.36 -0.45 -5.56
N SER A 104 18.59 -0.18 -5.99
CA SER A 104 19.36 1.00 -5.56
C SER A 104 19.09 2.26 -6.38
N SER A 105 18.38 2.13 -7.50
CA SER A 105 18.13 3.21 -8.46
C SER A 105 16.68 3.24 -8.92
N THR A 106 16.15 4.46 -9.10
CA THR A 106 14.83 4.68 -9.71
C THR A 106 14.74 4.11 -11.13
N LEU A 107 15.83 4.14 -11.90
CA LEU A 107 15.85 3.59 -13.26
C LEU A 107 15.67 2.06 -13.23
N GLU A 108 16.40 1.40 -12.34
CA GLU A 108 16.30 -0.05 -12.16
C GLU A 108 14.89 -0.44 -11.70
N LEU A 109 14.36 0.26 -10.69
CA LEU A 109 13.00 0.05 -10.21
C LEU A 109 12.00 0.22 -11.35
N ALA A 110 12.12 1.26 -12.16
CA ALA A 110 11.24 1.48 -13.31
C ALA A 110 11.32 0.32 -14.32
N GLN A 111 12.52 -0.19 -14.63
CA GLN A 111 12.70 -1.33 -15.55
C GLN A 111 12.06 -2.61 -15.01
N VAL A 112 12.25 -2.89 -13.73
CA VAL A 112 11.63 -4.03 -13.04
C VAL A 112 10.10 -3.91 -13.10
N LEU A 113 9.56 -2.76 -12.66
CA LEU A 113 8.12 -2.49 -12.67
C LEU A 113 7.52 -2.55 -14.08
N GLN A 114 8.29 -2.22 -15.12
CA GLN A 114 7.82 -2.33 -16.51
C GLN A 114 7.59 -3.77 -16.97
N ARG A 115 8.26 -4.74 -16.35
CA ARG A 115 8.13 -6.17 -16.64
C ARG A 115 7.06 -6.86 -15.80
N MET A 116 6.62 -6.22 -14.72
CA MET A 116 5.57 -6.77 -13.86
C MET A 116 4.22 -6.79 -14.59
N PRO A 117 3.38 -7.79 -14.28
CA PRO A 117 2.00 -7.83 -14.76
C PRO A 117 1.28 -6.52 -14.43
N ARG A 118 0.70 -5.88 -15.44
CA ARG A 118 0.14 -4.53 -15.32
C ARG A 118 -0.87 -4.24 -16.40
N ALA A 119 -1.78 -3.33 -16.09
CA ALA A 119 -2.79 -2.83 -17.00
C ALA A 119 -2.90 -1.31 -16.93
N ARG A 120 -3.36 -0.72 -18.02
CA ARG A 120 -3.83 0.66 -18.04
C ARG A 120 -5.33 0.67 -17.83
N VAL A 121 -5.81 1.50 -16.92
CA VAL A 121 -7.23 1.71 -16.68
C VAL A 121 -7.80 2.54 -17.83
N ILE A 122 -8.86 2.05 -18.48
CA ILE A 122 -9.50 2.70 -19.64
C ILE A 122 -10.79 3.44 -19.28
N LYS A 123 -11.35 3.16 -18.11
CA LYS A 123 -12.55 3.81 -17.58
C LYS A 123 -12.45 3.90 -16.06
N ASP A 124 -12.92 5.01 -15.50
CA ASP A 124 -13.01 5.17 -14.05
C ASP A 124 -13.84 4.04 -13.43
N PHE A 125 -13.36 3.54 -12.30
CA PHE A 125 -14.07 2.58 -11.48
C PHE A 125 -13.96 3.00 -10.02
N VAL A 126 -15.12 3.21 -9.40
CA VAL A 126 -15.22 3.45 -7.96
C VAL A 126 -15.67 2.16 -7.32
N GLY A 127 -14.79 1.57 -6.51
CA GLY A 127 -15.09 0.38 -5.74
C GLY A 127 -16.21 0.64 -4.76
N THR A 128 -17.14 -0.31 -4.66
CA THR A 128 -18.29 -0.21 -3.73
C THR A 128 -18.23 -1.24 -2.62
N GLY A 129 -17.49 -2.34 -2.83
CA GLY A 129 -17.20 -3.31 -1.79
C GLY A 129 -15.89 -2.99 -1.06
N ASP A 130 -15.75 -3.53 0.15
CA ASP A 130 -14.57 -3.34 1.00
C ASP A 130 -13.27 -3.87 0.35
N ASP A 131 -13.40 -4.86 -0.54
CA ASP A 131 -12.28 -5.48 -1.27
C ASP A 131 -12.04 -4.86 -2.65
N ASP A 132 -12.81 -3.84 -3.06
CA ASP A 132 -12.70 -3.25 -4.39
C ASP A 132 -11.66 -2.12 -4.40
N LEU A 133 -10.84 -2.08 -5.46
CA LEU A 133 -9.85 -1.01 -5.65
C LEU A 133 -10.41 0.07 -6.57
N SER A 134 -10.62 1.27 -6.03
CA SER A 134 -10.99 2.43 -6.83
C SER A 134 -9.81 2.89 -7.69
N VAL A 135 -10.06 3.09 -8.99
CA VAL A 135 -9.04 3.44 -9.99
C VAL A 135 -9.55 4.48 -10.99
N GLY A 136 -8.66 5.35 -11.45
CA GLY A 136 -8.97 6.38 -12.44
C GLY A 136 -8.48 6.03 -13.84
N ALA A 137 -9.22 6.45 -14.87
CA ALA A 137 -8.84 6.29 -16.27
C ALA A 137 -7.47 6.93 -16.54
N GLY A 138 -6.64 6.20 -17.29
CA GLY A 138 -5.25 6.56 -17.57
C GLY A 138 -4.24 6.09 -16.52
N GLU A 139 -4.68 5.65 -15.34
CA GLU A 139 -3.78 5.06 -14.34
C GLU A 139 -3.17 3.73 -14.85
N VAL A 140 -1.92 3.48 -14.46
CA VAL A 140 -1.29 2.16 -14.62
C VAL A 140 -1.29 1.48 -13.26
N ILE A 141 -1.96 0.33 -13.19
CA ILE A 141 -2.04 -0.53 -12.01
C ILE A 141 -1.32 -1.85 -12.27
N TYR A 142 -0.93 -2.53 -11.20
CA TYR A 142 -0.25 -3.82 -11.28
C TYR A 142 -1.23 -4.95 -11.00
N LEU A 143 -1.21 -5.99 -11.83
CA LEU A 143 -2.06 -7.15 -11.68
C LEU A 143 -1.33 -8.15 -10.78
N LEU A 144 -1.98 -8.63 -9.72
CA LEU A 144 -1.39 -9.57 -8.77
C LEU A 144 -1.72 -11.01 -9.17
N PHE A 145 -3.01 -11.28 -9.37
CA PHE A 145 -3.51 -12.56 -9.86
C PHE A 145 -4.95 -12.40 -10.38
N GLU A 146 -5.38 -13.37 -11.17
CA GLU A 146 -6.78 -13.48 -11.59
C GLU A 146 -7.62 -14.06 -10.46
N CYS A 147 -8.66 -13.32 -10.03
CA CYS A 147 -9.60 -13.84 -9.04
C CYS A 147 -10.61 -14.78 -9.68
N ASP A 148 -11.18 -14.33 -10.81
CA ASP A 148 -12.21 -15.03 -11.57
C ASP A 148 -12.24 -14.51 -13.02
N SER A 149 -13.25 -14.93 -13.79
CA SER A 149 -13.41 -14.52 -15.20
C SER A 149 -13.64 -13.02 -15.39
N THR A 150 -14.02 -12.28 -14.34
CA THR A 150 -14.46 -10.88 -14.37
C THR A 150 -13.57 -9.91 -13.60
N TYR A 151 -12.77 -10.37 -12.65
CA TYR A 151 -11.92 -9.53 -11.80
C TYR A 151 -10.45 -9.97 -11.76
N PHE A 152 -9.57 -8.98 -11.69
CA PHE A 152 -8.19 -9.15 -11.21
C PHE A 152 -8.09 -8.64 -9.78
N MET A 153 -7.26 -9.27 -8.96
CA MET A 153 -6.67 -8.62 -7.80
C MET A 153 -5.55 -7.71 -8.30
N ALA A 154 -5.56 -6.44 -7.91
CA ALA A 154 -4.61 -5.45 -8.41
C ALA A 154 -4.04 -4.59 -7.28
N MET A 155 -2.97 -3.85 -7.59
CA MET A 155 -2.32 -2.89 -6.71
C MET A 155 -2.10 -1.57 -7.44
N ASN A 156 -2.53 -0.46 -6.83
CA ASN A 156 -2.31 0.89 -7.36
C ASN A 156 -0.93 1.44 -6.95
N LYS A 157 -0.61 2.66 -7.39
CA LYS A 157 0.66 3.33 -7.04
C LYS A 157 0.82 3.62 -5.54
N GLY A 158 -0.28 3.73 -4.80
CA GLY A 158 -0.31 3.89 -3.36
C GLY A 158 -0.12 2.59 -2.57
N LEU A 159 0.15 1.48 -3.26
CA LEU A 159 0.22 0.12 -2.69
C LEU A 159 -1.10 -0.36 -2.06
N THR A 160 -2.21 0.29 -2.38
CA THR A 160 -3.54 -0.20 -2.03
C THR A 160 -3.86 -1.37 -2.94
N ARG A 161 -4.27 -2.48 -2.34
CA ARG A 161 -4.70 -3.69 -3.05
C ARG A 161 -6.21 -3.80 -3.04
N GLY A 162 -6.75 -4.39 -4.09
CA GLY A 162 -8.16 -4.71 -4.19
C GLY A 162 -8.52 -5.17 -5.59
N ARG A 163 -9.78 -5.57 -5.75
CA ARG A 163 -10.29 -6.13 -6.99
C ARG A 163 -10.66 -5.02 -7.96
N VAL A 164 -10.35 -5.25 -9.23
CA VAL A 164 -10.70 -4.35 -10.34
C VAL A 164 -11.33 -5.17 -11.47
N PRO A 165 -12.48 -4.73 -12.02
CA PRO A 165 -13.11 -5.43 -13.14
C PRO A 165 -12.20 -5.45 -14.37
N LYS A 166 -12.11 -6.59 -15.07
CA LYS A 166 -11.35 -6.71 -16.32
C LYS A 166 -11.87 -5.78 -17.41
N SER A 167 -13.18 -5.49 -17.40
CA SER A 167 -13.85 -4.64 -18.39
C SER A 167 -13.40 -3.17 -18.36
N VAL A 168 -12.76 -2.72 -17.29
CA VAL A 168 -12.22 -1.35 -17.17
C VAL A 168 -10.72 -1.28 -17.45
N LEU A 169 -10.12 -2.38 -17.90
CA LEU A 169 -8.67 -2.52 -18.05
C LEU A 169 -8.27 -2.81 -19.50
N ASN A 170 -7.14 -2.21 -19.91
CA ASN A 170 -6.36 -2.64 -21.05
C ASN A 170 -5.05 -3.27 -20.53
N VAL A 171 -4.99 -4.60 -20.55
CA VAL A 171 -3.83 -5.38 -20.07
C VAL A 171 -2.62 -5.08 -20.95
N LEU A 172 -1.51 -4.67 -20.32
CA LEU A 172 -0.24 -4.38 -20.99
C LEU A 172 0.73 -5.55 -20.85
N VAL A 173 0.74 -6.18 -19.68
CA VAL A 173 1.51 -7.38 -19.35
C VAL A 173 0.58 -8.27 -18.51
N ALA A 174 0.35 -9.51 -18.95
CA ALA A 174 -0.50 -10.45 -18.25
C ALA A 174 0.20 -11.06 -17.01
N PRO A 175 -0.55 -11.44 -15.97
CA PRO A 175 -0.02 -12.17 -14.80
C PRO A 175 0.38 -13.61 -15.10
#